data_AF-A0A830BF42-F1
#
_entry.id   AF-A0A830BF42-F1
#
_cell.length_a   1.000
_cell.length_b   1.000
_cell.length_c   1.000
_cell.angle_alpha   90.00
_cell.angle_beta   90.00
_cell.angle_gamma   90.00
#
_symmetry.space_group_name_H-M   'P 1'
#
loop_
_entity.id
_entity.type
_entity.pdbx_description
1 polymer ?
#
loop_
_entity_poly.entity_id
_entity_poly.type
_entity_poly.pdbx_seq_one_letter_code
_entity_poly.pdbx_strand_id
1 'polypeptide(L)'
;MMPQVRMVTGDNLQTAKAIALVCGILGSNEDATETNLIEGRTFCNLTETQRLEVVDRISVMGRSSMNDELLLVQALRKRGHVVAVTGDGTNDAPALHEADIGLAMGIQGTEVAKESSDIIILDDNFASVVKVVRWGRSVYANIQKFIQFQLTVNVAALVINVVAAVSAGNVPLNAVQLLWVNLIMDTLGDLTLATEPPTDHLMRIPPVGRRSILGLEHESSDHAFQVKNTLIFNAFVLCQTGQAKLIVLEKALKAAMTPAGTTRETDVEATAVETEFEKLYSYLF
;
A
#
# COMPACT_ATOMS: atom_id res chain seq x y z
N MET A 1 -17.98 -1.79 5.58
CA MET A 1 -17.72 -2.17 7.00
C MET A 1 -16.55 -1.34 7.50
N MET A 2 -16.72 -0.62 8.61
CA MET A 2 -15.62 0.15 9.22
C MET A 2 -14.62 -0.80 9.89
N PRO A 3 -13.34 -0.41 10.05
CA PRO A 3 -12.38 -1.20 10.83
C PRO A 3 -12.92 -1.44 12.24
N GLN A 4 -12.73 -2.66 12.76
CA GLN A 4 -13.12 -2.99 14.13
C GLN A 4 -12.15 -2.31 15.09
N VAL A 5 -12.67 -1.43 15.95
CA VAL A 5 -11.89 -0.79 17.01
C VAL A 5 -11.93 -1.68 18.25
N ARG A 6 -10.77 -1.89 18.87
CA ARG A 6 -10.64 -2.67 20.10
C ARG A 6 -9.87 -1.85 21.11
N MET A 7 -10.31 -1.92 22.36
CA MET A 7 -9.70 -1.15 23.45
C MET A 7 -8.86 -2.08 24.32
N VAL A 8 -7.61 -1.71 24.55
CA VAL A 8 -6.69 -2.39 25.48
C VAL A 8 -6.27 -1.36 26.52
N THR A 9 -6.39 -1.70 27.81
CA THR A 9 -6.01 -0.78 28.89
C THR A 9 -5.50 -1.53 30.12
N GLY A 10 -4.59 -0.89 30.86
CA GLY A 10 -4.15 -1.32 32.18
C GLY A 10 -5.20 -1.09 33.28
N ASP A 11 -6.26 -0.32 33.00
CA ASP A 11 -7.33 -0.05 33.96
C ASP A 11 -8.16 -1.28 34.30
N ASN A 12 -8.88 -1.20 35.43
CA ASN A 12 -9.82 -2.26 35.82
C ASN A 12 -10.89 -2.48 34.75
N LEU A 13 -11.32 -3.74 34.58
CA LEU A 13 -12.27 -4.13 33.54
C LEU A 13 -13.60 -3.36 33.60
N GLN A 14 -14.06 -2.98 34.79
CA GLN A 14 -15.28 -2.19 34.95
C GLN A 14 -15.15 -0.76 34.40
N THR A 15 -14.01 -0.11 34.65
CA THR A 15 -13.69 1.22 34.10
C THR A 15 -13.58 1.14 32.59
N ALA A 16 -12.86 0.13 32.09
CA ALA A 16 -12.72 -0.13 30.66
C ALA A 16 -14.10 -0.34 30.00
N LYS A 17 -14.98 -1.14 30.59
CA LYS A 17 -16.35 -1.34 30.11
C LYS A 17 -17.14 -0.03 30.05
N ALA A 18 -17.06 0.81 31.09
CA ALA A 18 -17.77 2.09 31.12
C ALA A 18 -17.30 3.04 30.01
N ILE A 19 -15.98 3.17 29.82
CA ILE A 19 -15.40 4.01 28.77
C ILE A 19 -15.76 3.47 27.38
N ALA A 20 -15.67 2.15 27.17
CA ALA A 20 -16.00 1.53 25.89
C ALA A 20 -17.46 1.74 25.47
N LEU A 21 -18.40 1.78 26.42
CA LEU A 21 -19.80 2.12 26.17
C LEU A 21 -19.98 3.59 25.79
N VAL A 22 -19.32 4.51 26.50
CA VAL A 22 -19.38 5.95 26.20
C VAL A 22 -18.79 6.26 24.83
N CYS A 23 -17.69 5.60 24.47
CA CYS A 23 -17.04 5.75 23.17
C CYS A 23 -17.74 5.01 22.03
N GLY A 24 -18.76 4.20 22.32
CA GLY A 24 -19.49 3.42 21.31
C GLY A 24 -18.71 2.24 20.72
N ILE A 25 -17.65 1.77 21.40
CA ILE A 25 -16.92 0.54 21.05
C ILE A 25 -17.79 -0.68 21.35
N LEU A 26 -18.53 -0.62 22.47
CA LEU A 26 -19.59 -1.56 22.80
C LEU A 26 -20.93 -0.89 22.49
N GLY A 27 -21.73 -1.49 21.58
CA GLY A 27 -22.98 -0.89 21.09
C GLY A 27 -24.09 -0.84 22.14
N SER A 28 -24.09 -1.80 23.07
CA SER A 28 -25.09 -1.91 24.13
C SER A 28 -24.52 -2.62 25.36
N ASN A 29 -25.24 -2.54 26.49
CA ASN A 29 -24.90 -3.32 27.69
C ASN A 29 -25.03 -4.84 27.45
N GLU A 30 -25.79 -5.27 26.45
CA GLU A 30 -25.92 -6.69 26.05
C GLU A 30 -24.67 -7.18 25.31
N ASP A 31 -24.02 -6.31 24.53
CA ASP A 31 -22.72 -6.58 23.92
C ASP A 31 -21.58 -6.62 24.95
N ALA A 32 -21.82 -6.11 26.16
CA ALA A 32 -20.85 -6.09 27.25
C ALA A 32 -20.90 -7.38 28.11
N THR A 33 -20.92 -8.53 27.44
CA THR A 33 -20.84 -9.89 28.01
C THR A 33 -19.39 -10.37 28.11
N GLU A 34 -19.14 -11.41 28.92
CA GLU A 34 -17.80 -12.01 29.14
C GLU A 34 -17.12 -12.52 27.85
N THR A 35 -17.84 -12.63 26.74
CA THR A 35 -17.27 -13.03 25.44
C THR A 35 -16.52 -11.89 24.75
N ASN A 36 -16.94 -10.64 24.97
CA ASN A 36 -16.36 -9.46 24.34
C ASN A 36 -15.39 -8.71 25.28
N LEU A 37 -15.46 -9.00 26.58
CA LEU A 37 -14.64 -8.42 27.64
C LEU A 37 -13.72 -9.49 28.23
N ILE A 38 -12.44 -9.20 28.32
CA ILE A 38 -11.48 -10.12 28.94
C ILE A 38 -10.47 -9.38 29.80
N GLU A 39 -10.00 -10.01 30.88
CA GLU A 39 -8.83 -9.53 31.61
C GLU A 39 -7.55 -10.03 30.94
N GLY A 40 -6.50 -9.19 30.88
CA GLY A 40 -5.22 -9.55 30.28
C GLY A 40 -4.61 -10.84 30.85
N ARG A 41 -4.69 -11.02 32.18
CA ARG A 41 -4.26 -12.26 32.87
C ARG A 41 -4.99 -13.51 32.36
N THR A 42 -6.30 -13.40 32.17
CA THR A 42 -7.12 -14.51 31.65
C THR A 42 -6.73 -14.82 30.21
N PHE A 43 -6.52 -13.80 29.39
CA PHE A 43 -6.09 -13.95 28.00
C PHE A 43 -4.72 -14.63 27.87
N CYS A 44 -3.75 -14.25 28.71
CA CYS A 44 -2.41 -14.84 28.70
C CYS A 44 -2.37 -16.30 29.16
N ASN A 45 -3.29 -16.69 30.04
CA ASN A 45 -3.40 -18.08 30.50
C ASN A 45 -4.02 -19.00 29.45
N LEU A 46 -4.63 -18.47 28.39
CA LEU A 46 -5.18 -19.26 27.30
C LEU A 46 -4.06 -19.86 26.43
N THR A 47 -4.28 -21.09 25.98
CA THR A 47 -3.38 -21.70 24.98
C THR A 47 -3.45 -20.92 23.66
N GLU A 48 -2.45 -21.07 22.82
CA GLU A 48 -2.41 -20.36 21.53
C GLU A 48 -3.65 -20.67 20.65
N THR A 49 -4.11 -21.91 20.63
CA THR A 49 -5.31 -22.32 19.88
C THR A 49 -6.57 -21.66 20.41
N GLN A 50 -6.75 -21.65 21.74
CA GLN A 50 -7.87 -20.97 22.39
C GLN A 50 -7.84 -19.47 22.15
N ARG A 51 -6.65 -18.85 22.23
CA ARG A 51 -6.47 -17.42 21.94
C ARG A 51 -6.95 -17.11 20.54
N LEU A 52 -6.52 -17.86 19.54
CA LEU A 52 -6.97 -17.65 18.16
C LEU A 52 -8.49 -17.76 18.06
N GLU A 53 -9.13 -18.73 18.72
CA GLU A 53 -10.60 -18.90 18.70
C GLU A 53 -11.38 -17.72 19.27
N VAL A 54 -10.90 -17.16 20.38
CA VAL A 54 -11.60 -16.06 21.07
C VAL A 54 -11.22 -14.69 20.54
N VAL A 55 -10.05 -14.55 19.90
CA VAL A 55 -9.47 -13.24 19.57
C VAL A 55 -10.41 -12.39 18.73
N ASP A 56 -11.19 -12.98 17.82
CA ASP A 56 -12.09 -12.23 16.93
C ASP A 56 -13.27 -11.58 17.66
N ARG A 57 -13.62 -12.09 18.84
CA ARG A 57 -14.76 -11.63 19.65
C ARG A 57 -14.36 -10.56 20.66
N ILE A 58 -13.09 -10.56 21.09
CA ILE A 58 -12.59 -9.62 22.09
C ILE A 58 -12.65 -8.19 21.54
N SER A 59 -13.42 -7.34 22.20
CA SER A 59 -13.54 -5.91 21.89
C SER A 59 -12.85 -5.04 22.93
N VAL A 60 -12.81 -5.49 24.19
CA VAL A 60 -12.18 -4.76 25.30
C VAL A 60 -11.34 -5.70 26.16
N MET A 61 -10.09 -5.32 26.38
CA MET A 61 -9.17 -5.98 27.31
C MET A 61 -8.80 -5.03 28.45
N GLY A 62 -9.15 -5.39 29.67
CA GLY A 62 -8.81 -4.64 30.89
C GLY A 62 -7.68 -5.30 31.67
N ARG A 63 -7.03 -4.55 32.55
CA ARG A 63 -5.88 -4.98 33.37
C ARG A 63 -4.78 -5.63 32.53
N SER A 64 -4.57 -5.09 31.33
CA SER A 64 -3.60 -5.59 30.37
C SER A 64 -2.18 -5.21 30.78
N SER A 65 -1.26 -6.17 30.68
CA SER A 65 0.17 -5.90 30.68
C SER A 65 0.71 -5.66 29.26
N MET A 66 1.91 -5.09 29.14
CA MET A 66 2.63 -4.97 27.87
C MET A 66 2.68 -6.29 27.09
N ASN A 67 2.93 -7.40 27.79
CA ASN A 67 3.02 -8.72 27.17
C ASN A 67 1.64 -9.21 26.70
N ASP A 68 0.58 -8.86 27.41
CA ASP A 68 -0.79 -9.28 27.07
C ASP A 68 -1.24 -8.59 25.78
N GLU A 69 -0.91 -7.30 25.63
CA GLU A 69 -1.18 -6.53 24.42
C GLU A 69 -0.40 -7.08 23.22
N LEU A 70 0.89 -7.35 23.39
CA LEU A 70 1.71 -7.96 22.34
C LEU A 70 1.13 -9.31 21.88
N LEU A 71 0.71 -10.16 22.83
CA LEU A 71 0.09 -11.45 22.51
C LEU A 71 -1.25 -11.29 21.77
N LEU A 72 -2.01 -10.24 22.07
CA LEU A 72 -3.26 -9.93 21.37
C LEU A 72 -2.99 -9.54 19.92
N VAL A 73 -2.00 -8.67 19.69
CA VAL A 73 -1.57 -8.26 18.35
C VAL A 73 -1.09 -9.47 17.54
N GLN A 74 -0.24 -10.32 18.12
CA GLN A 74 0.24 -11.54 17.46
C GLN A 74 -0.90 -12.51 17.11
N ALA A 75 -1.85 -12.71 18.02
CA ALA A 75 -3.00 -13.58 17.77
C ALA A 75 -3.88 -13.05 16.63
N LEU A 76 -4.11 -11.74 16.57
CA LEU A 76 -4.86 -11.11 15.49
C LEU A 76 -4.15 -11.23 14.13
N ARG A 77 -2.84 -10.99 14.09
CA ARG A 77 -2.04 -11.14 12.88
C ARG A 77 -2.02 -12.59 12.39
N LYS A 78 -1.91 -13.56 13.30
CA LYS A 78 -1.99 -15.00 12.98
C LYS A 78 -3.35 -15.43 12.44
N ARG A 79 -4.43 -14.76 12.87
CA ARG A 79 -5.78 -14.93 12.28
C ARG A 79 -5.93 -14.31 10.89
N GLY A 80 -4.92 -13.59 10.40
CA GLY A 80 -4.91 -12.99 9.06
C GLY A 80 -5.46 -11.57 9.02
N HIS A 81 -5.73 -10.95 10.17
CA HIS A 81 -6.13 -9.54 10.23
C HIS A 81 -4.94 -8.63 9.95
N VAL A 82 -5.23 -7.43 9.43
CA VAL A 82 -4.27 -6.33 9.37
C VAL A 82 -4.47 -5.48 10.63
N VAL A 83 -3.46 -5.42 11.49
CA VAL A 83 -3.57 -4.81 12.81
C VAL A 83 -2.83 -3.48 12.83
N ALA A 84 -3.55 -2.42 13.18
CA ALA A 84 -2.96 -1.14 13.54
C ALA A 84 -3.02 -0.97 15.06
N VAL A 85 -1.89 -0.58 15.67
CA VAL A 85 -1.78 -0.34 17.12
C VAL A 85 -1.48 1.13 17.34
N THR A 86 -2.09 1.72 18.36
CA THR A 86 -1.79 3.08 18.82
C THR A 86 -1.18 3.00 20.20
N GLY A 87 -0.15 3.79 20.46
CA GLY A 87 0.55 3.82 21.75
C GLY A 87 1.28 5.14 21.98
N ASP A 88 1.51 5.47 23.23
CA ASP A 88 2.23 6.67 23.66
C ASP A 88 3.38 6.34 24.61
N GLY A 89 3.33 5.19 25.29
CA GLY A 89 4.33 4.77 26.26
C GLY A 89 5.49 3.97 25.66
N THR A 90 6.61 3.96 26.38
CA THR A 90 7.70 2.98 26.16
C THR A 90 7.19 1.54 26.27
N ASN A 91 6.08 1.36 26.97
CA ASN A 91 5.47 0.06 27.17
C ASN A 91 4.80 -0.48 25.89
N ASP A 92 4.41 0.40 24.98
CA ASP A 92 3.66 0.02 23.78
C ASP A 92 4.62 -0.27 22.62
N ALA A 93 5.90 0.08 22.75
CA ALA A 93 6.92 -0.06 21.71
C ALA A 93 6.99 -1.47 21.09
N PRO A 94 6.98 -2.57 21.87
CA PRO A 94 6.96 -3.92 21.31
C PRO A 94 5.70 -4.21 20.49
N ALA A 95 4.53 -3.73 20.94
CA ALA A 95 3.26 -3.94 20.25
C ALA A 95 3.17 -3.08 18.98
N LEU A 96 3.66 -1.83 19.04
CA LEU A 96 3.79 -0.94 17.88
C LEU A 96 4.67 -1.55 16.79
N HIS A 97 5.82 -2.13 17.18
CA HIS A 97 6.74 -2.78 16.25
C HIS A 97 6.21 -4.10 15.67
N GLU A 98 5.44 -4.86 16.46
CA GLU A 98 4.85 -6.13 16.01
C GLU A 98 3.60 -5.93 15.13
N ALA A 99 2.92 -4.80 15.25
CA ALA A 99 1.76 -4.47 14.44
C ALA A 99 2.09 -4.41 12.95
N ASP A 100 1.07 -4.50 12.09
CA ASP A 100 1.28 -4.21 10.67
C ASP A 100 1.42 -2.71 10.41
N ILE A 101 0.85 -1.88 11.30
CA ILE A 101 0.96 -0.42 11.29
C ILE A 101 1.03 0.10 12.74
N GLY A 102 2.15 0.68 13.14
CA GLY A 102 2.32 1.35 14.44
C GLY A 102 2.00 2.85 14.35
N LEU A 103 1.15 3.34 15.26
CA LEU A 103 0.76 4.75 15.39
C LEU A 103 1.22 5.31 16.75
N ALA A 104 2.16 6.26 16.76
CA ALA A 104 2.58 6.93 17.98
C ALA A 104 1.95 8.32 18.12
N MET A 105 1.70 8.73 19.38
CA MET A 105 1.27 10.09 19.71
C MET A 105 2.46 11.07 19.60
N GLY A 106 2.23 12.23 19.00
CA GLY A 106 3.28 13.22 18.70
C GLY A 106 3.64 14.10 19.89
N ILE A 107 2.66 14.50 20.70
CA ILE A 107 2.87 15.42 21.83
C ILE A 107 3.14 14.63 23.10
N GLN A 108 2.26 13.69 23.46
CA GLN A 108 2.35 12.87 24.67
C GLN A 108 3.22 11.62 24.50
N GLY A 109 3.47 11.18 23.27
CA GLY A 109 4.23 9.98 23.01
C GLY A 109 5.73 10.11 23.34
N THR A 110 6.25 9.09 24.00
CA THR A 110 7.66 8.92 24.31
C THR A 110 8.49 8.73 23.03
N GLU A 111 9.77 9.11 23.08
CA GLU A 111 10.66 8.97 21.92
C GLU A 111 10.78 7.50 21.45
N VAL A 112 10.80 6.57 22.41
CA VAL A 112 10.87 5.13 22.12
C VAL A 112 9.61 4.65 21.37
N ALA A 113 8.42 5.17 21.73
CA ALA A 113 7.19 4.85 21.01
C ALA A 113 7.22 5.40 19.58
N LYS A 114 7.71 6.64 19.40
CA LYS A 114 7.85 7.28 18.08
C LYS A 114 8.82 6.52 17.18
N GLU A 115 9.99 6.14 17.68
CA GLU A 115 10.99 5.35 16.94
C GLU A 115 10.49 3.95 16.58
N SER A 116 9.56 3.39 17.37
CA SER A 116 8.99 2.06 17.14
C SER A 116 7.72 2.09 16.28
N SER A 117 7.28 3.26 15.82
CA SER A 117 6.05 3.46 15.05
C SER A 117 6.32 3.81 13.58
N ASP A 118 5.36 3.49 12.70
CA ASP A 118 5.43 3.86 11.29
C ASP A 118 4.90 5.28 11.02
N ILE A 119 3.94 5.73 11.84
CA ILE A 119 3.23 6.99 11.68
C ILE A 119 3.13 7.71 13.02
N ILE A 120 3.50 9.00 13.05
CA ILE A 120 3.38 9.85 14.23
C ILE A 120 2.19 10.82 14.05
N ILE A 121 1.26 10.80 15.01
CA ILE A 121 0.09 11.67 15.03
C ILE A 121 0.45 12.97 15.75
N LEU A 122 0.67 14.03 14.98
CA LEU A 122 1.18 15.31 15.51
C LEU A 122 0.24 16.04 16.47
N ASP A 123 -1.07 15.78 16.40
CA ASP A 123 -2.11 16.49 17.16
C ASP A 123 -2.73 15.68 18.30
N ASP A 124 -2.21 14.48 18.59
CA ASP A 124 -2.69 13.56 19.63
C ASP A 124 -4.21 13.30 19.58
N ASN A 125 -4.80 13.41 18.39
CA ASN A 125 -6.23 13.22 18.20
C ASN A 125 -6.51 11.91 17.47
N PHE A 126 -7.31 11.05 18.07
CA PHE A 126 -7.75 9.80 17.43
C PHE A 126 -8.51 10.04 16.12
N ALA A 127 -9.13 11.21 15.93
CA ALA A 127 -9.73 11.59 14.65
C ALA A 127 -8.72 11.62 13.49
N SER A 128 -7.44 11.88 13.77
CA SER A 128 -6.38 11.84 12.78
C SER A 128 -6.08 10.42 12.29
N VAL A 129 -6.29 9.38 13.12
CA VAL A 129 -6.22 7.98 12.68
C VAL A 129 -7.23 7.71 11.58
N VAL A 130 -8.47 8.21 11.73
CA VAL A 130 -9.52 8.05 10.71
C VAL A 130 -9.13 8.74 9.40
N LYS A 131 -8.48 9.92 9.47
CA LYS A 131 -7.95 10.61 8.29
C LYS A 131 -6.86 9.78 7.61
N VAL A 132 -5.92 9.20 8.36
CA VAL A 132 -4.86 8.33 7.83
C VAL A 132 -5.47 7.12 7.10
N VAL A 133 -6.44 6.44 7.71
CA VAL A 133 -7.13 5.30 7.07
C VAL A 133 -7.84 5.73 5.77
N ARG A 134 -8.48 6.90 5.78
CA ARG A 134 -9.15 7.46 4.60
C ARG A 134 -8.16 7.74 3.47
N TRP A 135 -7.02 8.34 3.78
CA TRP A 135 -5.95 8.60 2.81
C TRP A 135 -5.35 7.31 2.28
N GLY A 136 -5.06 6.33 3.15
CA GLY A 136 -4.55 5.02 2.74
C GLY A 136 -5.48 4.31 1.77
N ARG A 137 -6.80 4.34 2.02
CA ARG A 137 -7.81 3.77 1.09
C ARG A 137 -7.82 4.50 -0.27
N SER A 138 -7.65 5.82 -0.28
CA SER A 138 -7.60 6.60 -1.51
C SER A 138 -6.36 6.27 -2.33
N VAL A 139 -5.19 6.26 -1.70
CA VAL A 139 -3.93 5.92 -2.36
C VAL A 139 -4.01 4.52 -2.96
N TYR A 140 -4.52 3.55 -2.19
CA TYR A 140 -4.71 2.19 -2.68
C TYR A 140 -5.64 2.12 -3.91
N ALA A 141 -6.81 2.76 -3.86
CA ALA A 141 -7.74 2.78 -4.99
C ALA A 141 -7.14 3.44 -6.23
N ASN A 142 -6.39 4.52 -6.05
CA ASN A 142 -5.73 5.22 -7.15
C ASN A 142 -4.65 4.33 -7.77
N ILE A 143 -3.81 3.67 -6.96
CA ILE A 143 -2.81 2.71 -7.45
C ILE A 143 -3.47 1.59 -8.26
N GLN A 144 -4.62 1.05 -7.82
CA GLN A 144 -5.34 0.03 -8.59
C GLN A 144 -5.79 0.54 -9.96
N LYS A 145 -6.36 1.75 -10.03
CA LYS A 145 -6.76 2.38 -11.31
C LYS A 145 -5.56 2.56 -12.23
N PHE A 146 -4.43 3.02 -11.68
CA PHE A 146 -3.20 3.22 -12.45
C PHE A 146 -2.65 1.89 -12.98
N ILE A 147 -2.57 0.86 -12.15
CA ILE A 147 -2.14 -0.48 -12.59
C ILE A 147 -3.07 -1.02 -13.68
N GLN A 148 -4.39 -0.85 -13.55
CA GLN A 148 -5.36 -1.27 -14.56
C GLN A 148 -5.17 -0.52 -15.89
N PHE A 149 -4.95 0.80 -15.82
CA PHE A 149 -4.69 1.63 -16.99
C PHE A 149 -3.39 1.21 -17.70
N GLN A 150 -2.30 1.08 -16.95
CA GLN A 150 -1.01 0.65 -17.45
C GLN A 150 -1.07 -0.75 -18.08
N LEU A 151 -1.79 -1.67 -17.45
CA LEU A 151 -1.99 -3.02 -17.98
C LEU A 151 -2.78 -2.99 -19.30
N THR A 152 -3.84 -2.20 -19.36
CA THR A 152 -4.70 -2.09 -20.55
C THR A 152 -3.93 -1.55 -21.75
N VAL A 153 -3.12 -0.51 -21.56
CA VAL A 153 -2.32 0.08 -22.64
C VAL A 153 -1.26 -0.91 -23.11
N ASN A 154 -0.54 -1.57 -22.20
CA ASN A 154 0.48 -2.54 -22.57
C ASN A 154 -0.11 -3.74 -23.34
N VAL A 155 -1.27 -4.25 -22.92
CA VAL A 155 -1.98 -5.33 -23.63
C VAL A 155 -2.46 -4.86 -25.00
N ALA A 156 -3.04 -3.67 -25.11
CA ALA A 156 -3.50 -3.12 -26.39
C ALA A 156 -2.35 -2.93 -27.37
N ALA A 157 -1.23 -2.34 -26.92
CA ALA A 157 -0.04 -2.13 -27.73
C ALA A 157 0.54 -3.46 -28.22
N LEU A 158 0.58 -4.48 -27.37
CA LEU A 158 1.00 -5.83 -27.74
C LEU A 158 0.09 -6.42 -28.81
N VAL A 159 -1.23 -6.39 -28.62
CA VAL A 159 -2.20 -6.95 -29.58
C VAL A 159 -2.10 -6.26 -30.93
N ILE A 160 -2.00 -4.93 -30.96
CA ILE A 160 -1.85 -4.15 -32.21
C ILE A 160 -0.57 -4.55 -32.93
N ASN A 161 0.56 -4.64 -32.22
CA ASN A 161 1.83 -5.03 -32.82
C ASN A 161 1.81 -6.46 -33.37
N VAL A 162 1.22 -7.41 -32.64
CA VAL A 162 1.08 -8.80 -33.09
C VAL A 162 0.19 -8.89 -34.33
N VAL A 163 -0.99 -8.26 -34.30
CA VAL A 163 -1.92 -8.27 -35.44
C VAL A 163 -1.28 -7.64 -36.67
N ALA A 164 -0.63 -6.48 -36.52
CA ALA A 164 0.02 -5.78 -37.61
C ALA A 164 1.23 -6.54 -38.18
N ALA A 165 2.02 -7.19 -37.32
CA ALA A 165 3.12 -8.04 -37.75
C ALA A 165 2.61 -9.23 -38.58
N VAL A 166 1.51 -9.86 -38.17
CA VAL A 166 0.91 -11.00 -38.88
C VAL A 166 0.22 -10.57 -40.17
N SER A 167 -0.47 -9.42 -40.20
CA SER A 167 -1.24 -8.99 -41.36
C SER A 167 -0.42 -8.27 -42.43
N ALA A 168 0.53 -7.43 -42.01
CA ALA A 168 1.27 -6.51 -42.89
C ALA A 168 2.77 -6.82 -42.97
N GLY A 169 3.28 -7.76 -42.16
CA GLY A 169 4.70 -8.11 -42.10
C GLY A 169 5.61 -7.06 -41.45
N ASN A 170 5.08 -5.87 -41.14
CA ASN A 170 5.79 -4.76 -40.54
C ASN A 170 5.17 -4.41 -39.18
N VAL A 171 6.02 -4.16 -38.18
CA VAL A 171 5.59 -3.76 -36.83
C VAL A 171 5.41 -2.24 -36.81
N PRO A 172 4.21 -1.72 -36.45
CA PRO A 172 3.91 -0.29 -36.53
C PRO A 172 4.60 0.53 -35.43
N LEU A 173 4.92 -0.08 -34.29
CA LEU A 173 5.62 0.59 -33.19
C LEU A 173 6.98 -0.06 -32.95
N ASN A 174 8.04 0.72 -33.09
CA ASN A 174 9.40 0.27 -32.77
C ASN A 174 9.59 0.19 -31.25
N ALA A 175 10.51 -0.66 -30.78
CA ALA A 175 10.80 -0.86 -29.36
C ALA A 175 11.13 0.45 -28.62
N VAL A 176 11.83 1.38 -29.28
CA VAL A 176 12.15 2.70 -28.73
C VAL A 176 10.89 3.57 -28.56
N GLN A 177 9.94 3.49 -29.49
CA GLN A 177 8.69 4.26 -29.42
C GLN A 177 7.79 3.76 -28.29
N LEU A 178 7.70 2.43 -28.11
CA LEU A 178 7.00 1.82 -26.98
C LEU A 178 7.61 2.23 -25.63
N LEU A 179 8.95 2.30 -25.56
CA LEU A 179 9.65 2.77 -24.36
C LEU A 179 9.27 4.22 -24.02
N TRP A 180 9.24 5.11 -25.01
CA TRP A 180 8.86 6.51 -24.81
C TRP A 180 7.40 6.66 -24.39
N VAL A 181 6.48 5.93 -25.01
CA VAL A 181 5.06 5.93 -24.62
C VAL A 181 4.90 5.48 -23.17
N ASN A 182 5.56 4.38 -22.77
CA ASN A 182 5.50 3.91 -21.38
C ASN A 182 6.12 4.92 -20.40
N LEU A 183 7.23 5.56 -20.74
CA LEU A 183 7.86 6.54 -19.86
C LEU A 183 6.99 7.79 -19.63
N ILE A 184 6.39 8.32 -20.70
CA ILE A 184 5.48 9.47 -20.61
C ILE A 184 4.21 9.09 -19.86
N MET A 185 3.69 7.88 -20.10
CA MET A 185 2.51 7.37 -19.43
C MET A 185 2.72 7.17 -17.94
N ASP A 186 3.85 6.59 -17.53
CA ASP A 186 4.20 6.38 -16.12
C ASP A 186 4.28 7.72 -15.39
N THR A 187 4.92 8.73 -15.99
CA THR A 187 5.08 10.05 -15.37
C THR A 187 3.75 10.81 -15.24
N LEU A 188 2.90 10.78 -16.27
CA LEU A 188 1.56 11.39 -16.19
C LEU A 188 0.63 10.62 -15.24
N GLY A 189 0.77 9.30 -15.17
CA GLY A 189 0.04 8.44 -14.25
C GLY A 189 0.39 8.72 -12.79
N ASP A 190 1.69 8.79 -12.46
CA ASP A 190 2.17 9.16 -11.12
C ASP A 190 1.67 10.55 -10.69
N LEU A 191 1.67 11.52 -11.61
CA LEU A 191 1.13 12.85 -11.34
C LEU A 191 -0.38 12.81 -11.04
N THR A 192 -1.13 11.96 -11.75
CA THR A 192 -2.56 11.77 -11.53
C THR A 192 -2.81 11.09 -10.18
N LEU A 193 -2.00 10.08 -9.82
CA LEU A 193 -2.05 9.41 -8.52
C LEU A 193 -1.82 10.38 -7.36
N ALA A 194 -0.86 11.30 -7.51
CA ALA A 194 -0.49 12.28 -6.50
C ALA A 194 -1.56 13.37 -6.29
N THR A 195 -2.41 13.62 -7.28
CA THR A 195 -3.34 14.77 -7.28
C THR A 195 -4.80 14.40 -6.99
N GLU A 196 -5.18 13.12 -7.03
CA GLU A 196 -6.56 12.70 -6.83
C GLU A 196 -6.95 12.67 -5.33
N PRO A 197 -7.89 13.53 -4.87
CA PRO A 197 -8.21 13.66 -3.45
C PRO A 197 -9.06 12.50 -2.89
N PRO A 198 -9.00 12.26 -1.56
CA PRO A 198 -9.72 11.15 -0.94
C PRO A 198 -11.23 11.36 -0.91
N THR A 199 -11.95 10.46 -1.58
CA THR A 199 -13.41 10.54 -1.65
C THR A 199 -14.10 9.77 -0.50
N ASP A 200 -15.16 10.34 0.07
CA ASP A 200 -15.91 9.79 1.21
C ASP A 200 -16.52 8.40 0.99
N HIS A 201 -16.84 8.04 -0.26
CA HIS A 201 -17.46 6.76 -0.58
C HIS A 201 -16.54 5.57 -0.22
N LEU A 202 -15.22 5.76 -0.24
CA LEU A 202 -14.23 4.74 0.09
C LEU A 202 -14.32 4.26 1.54
N MET A 203 -14.88 5.07 2.44
CA MET A 203 -15.08 4.69 3.84
C MET A 203 -16.28 3.75 4.04
N ARG A 204 -17.20 3.68 3.06
CA ARG A 204 -18.38 2.80 3.12
C ARG A 204 -18.06 1.38 2.65
N ILE A 205 -17.07 1.24 1.77
CA ILE A 205 -16.58 -0.04 1.25
C ILE A 205 -15.88 -0.82 2.38
N PRO A 206 -16.09 -2.14 2.50
CA PRO A 206 -15.35 -2.96 3.45
C PRO A 206 -13.83 -2.94 3.17
N PRO A 207 -12.98 -3.23 4.17
CA PRO A 207 -11.54 -3.30 3.98
C PRO A 207 -11.19 -4.38 2.94
N VAL A 208 -10.23 -4.07 2.08
CA VAL A 208 -9.69 -5.02 1.09
C VAL A 208 -8.83 -6.08 1.78
N GLY A 209 -9.05 -7.35 1.44
CA GLY A 209 -8.27 -8.47 1.97
C GLY A 209 -6.84 -8.50 1.40
N ARG A 210 -5.88 -8.97 2.21
CA ARG A 210 -4.44 -9.05 1.89
C ARG A 210 -4.10 -9.78 0.57
N ARG A 211 -5.02 -10.59 0.04
CA ARG A 211 -4.84 -11.38 -1.20
C ARG A 211 -5.49 -10.77 -2.44
N SER A 212 -6.22 -9.66 -2.31
CA SER A 212 -7.07 -9.12 -3.36
C SER A 212 -6.51 -7.82 -3.97
N ILE A 213 -5.27 -7.83 -4.44
CA ILE A 213 -4.65 -6.62 -5.07
C ILE A 213 -5.47 -6.10 -6.26
N LEU A 214 -6.25 -6.97 -6.92
CA LEU A 214 -7.08 -6.65 -8.09
C LEU A 214 -8.56 -7.04 -7.90
N GLY A 215 -9.02 -7.37 -6.68
CA GLY A 215 -10.41 -7.80 -6.45
C GLY A 215 -10.79 -9.15 -7.08
N LEU A 216 -9.82 -9.96 -7.50
CA LEU A 216 -10.05 -11.28 -8.12
C LEU A 216 -10.33 -12.38 -7.10
N GLU A 217 -11.29 -12.21 -6.20
CA GLU A 217 -11.69 -13.29 -5.27
C GLU A 217 -12.78 -14.22 -5.83
N HIS A 218 -13.25 -14.01 -7.07
CA HIS A 218 -14.32 -14.85 -7.64
C HIS A 218 -14.18 -15.21 -9.13
N GLU A 219 -12.98 -15.31 -9.68
CA GLU A 219 -12.81 -15.85 -11.05
C GLU A 219 -11.96 -17.12 -11.09
N SER A 220 -12.46 -18.09 -11.87
CA SER A 220 -11.91 -19.41 -12.15
C SER A 220 -10.38 -19.44 -12.23
N SER A 221 -9.79 -20.50 -11.65
CA SER A 221 -8.36 -20.82 -11.62
C SER A 221 -7.65 -20.62 -12.97
N ASP A 222 -8.37 -20.75 -14.09
CA ASP A 222 -7.86 -20.58 -15.45
C ASP A 222 -7.58 -19.11 -15.83
N HIS A 223 -8.37 -18.17 -15.32
CA HIS A 223 -8.18 -16.72 -15.54
C HIS A 223 -7.07 -16.16 -14.65
N ALA A 224 -6.97 -16.64 -13.40
CA ALA A 224 -5.85 -16.30 -12.52
C ALA A 224 -4.52 -16.80 -13.11
N PHE A 225 -4.50 -17.93 -13.83
CA PHE A 225 -3.31 -18.42 -14.53
C PHE A 225 -2.97 -17.57 -15.76
N GLN A 226 -3.96 -17.11 -16.53
CA GLN A 226 -3.74 -16.16 -17.64
C GLN A 226 -3.24 -14.80 -17.15
N VAL A 227 -3.89 -14.21 -16.14
CA VAL A 227 -3.47 -12.91 -15.58
C VAL A 227 -2.08 -13.02 -14.96
N LYS A 228 -1.75 -14.12 -14.28
CA LYS A 228 -0.42 -14.37 -13.73
C LYS A 228 0.63 -14.55 -14.82
N ASN A 229 0.30 -15.24 -15.92
CA ASN A 229 1.20 -15.38 -17.07
C ASN A 229 1.39 -14.05 -17.83
N THR A 230 0.33 -13.23 -17.94
CA THR A 230 0.41 -11.88 -18.51
C THR A 230 1.19 -10.92 -17.60
N LEU A 231 1.06 -11.02 -16.27
CA LEU A 231 1.86 -10.25 -15.31
C LEU A 231 3.33 -10.68 -15.30
N ILE A 232 3.62 -11.97 -15.41
CA ILE A 232 4.99 -12.49 -15.53
C ILE A 232 5.60 -12.04 -16.87
N PHE A 233 4.84 -12.04 -17.95
CA PHE A 233 5.28 -11.56 -19.25
C PHE A 233 5.47 -10.03 -19.27
N ASN A 234 4.57 -9.27 -18.66
CA ASN A 234 4.72 -7.82 -18.50
C ASN A 234 5.85 -7.46 -17.53
N ALA A 235 6.10 -8.24 -16.48
CA ALA A 235 7.27 -8.11 -15.62
C ALA A 235 8.56 -8.45 -16.36
N PHE A 236 8.54 -9.42 -17.30
CA PHE A 236 9.66 -9.72 -18.17
C PHE A 236 9.95 -8.58 -19.16
N VAL A 237 8.91 -7.99 -19.75
CA VAL A 237 9.03 -6.79 -20.60
C VAL A 237 9.51 -5.58 -19.78
N LEU A 238 8.99 -5.37 -18.58
CA LEU A 238 9.46 -4.32 -17.66
C LEU A 238 10.92 -4.54 -17.26
N CYS A 239 11.34 -5.77 -16.99
CA CYS A 239 12.73 -6.13 -16.69
C CYS A 239 13.66 -5.88 -17.89
N GLN A 240 13.21 -6.21 -19.10
CA GLN A 240 13.91 -5.88 -20.35
C GLN A 240 14.02 -4.36 -20.56
N THR A 241 12.98 -3.59 -20.25
CA THR A 241 13.02 -2.11 -20.30
C THR A 241 13.83 -1.49 -19.17
N GLY A 242 13.93 -2.14 -18.01
CA GLY A 242 14.78 -1.72 -16.89
C GLY A 242 16.27 -1.92 -17.19
N GLN A 243 16.62 -3.02 -17.85
CA GLN A 243 17.95 -3.25 -18.42
C GLN A 243 18.27 -2.20 -19.49
N ALA A 244 17.30 -1.84 -20.35
CA ALA A 244 17.47 -0.77 -21.33
C ALA A 244 17.65 0.62 -20.67
N LYS A 245 16.89 0.94 -19.61
CA LYS A 245 17.07 2.16 -18.79
C LYS A 245 18.48 2.24 -18.21
N LEU A 246 19.02 1.14 -17.67
CA LEU A 246 20.36 1.11 -17.08
C LEU A 246 21.46 1.27 -18.14
N ILE A 247 21.30 0.64 -19.31
CA ILE A 247 22.25 0.75 -20.43
C ILE A 247 22.26 2.15 -21.03
N VAL A 248 21.10 2.79 -21.17
CA VAL A 248 21.00 4.18 -21.67
C VAL A 248 21.57 5.17 -20.65
N LEU A 249 21.28 4.99 -19.36
CA LEU A 249 21.86 5.81 -18.30
C LEU A 249 23.38 5.63 -18.21
N GLU A 250 23.89 4.41 -18.35
CA GLU A 250 25.33 4.11 -18.36
C GLU A 250 26.01 4.69 -19.61
N LYS A 251 25.35 4.65 -20.78
CA LYS A 251 25.84 5.31 -22.01
C LYS A 251 25.84 6.83 -21.88
N ALA A 252 24.80 7.42 -21.29
CA ALA A 252 24.73 8.86 -21.03
C ALA A 252 25.79 9.32 -20.02
N LEU A 253 26.02 8.54 -18.95
CA LEU A 253 27.08 8.79 -17.97
C LEU A 253 28.47 8.67 -18.60
N LYS A 254 28.71 7.64 -19.43
CA LYS A 254 29.98 7.46 -20.14
C LYS A 254 30.24 8.57 -21.17
N ALA A 255 29.21 9.05 -21.86
CA ALA A 255 29.30 10.17 -22.79
C ALA A 255 29.59 11.50 -22.06
N ALA A 256 29.02 11.70 -20.87
CA ALA A 256 29.32 12.87 -20.03
C ALA A 256 30.72 12.83 -19.39
N MET A 257 31.31 11.64 -19.24
CA MET A 257 32.63 11.43 -18.62
C MET A 257 33.78 11.29 -19.64
N THR A 258 33.52 11.35 -20.95
CA THR A 258 34.58 11.27 -21.98
C THR A 258 35.12 12.66 -22.31
N PRO A 259 36.44 12.92 -22.23
CA PRO A 259 37.01 14.22 -22.55
C PRO A 259 36.86 14.53 -24.05
N ALA A 260 36.47 15.77 -24.35
CA ALA A 260 36.22 16.29 -25.69
C ALA A 260 37.34 15.93 -26.68
N GLY A 261 37.06 15.02 -27.63
CA GLY A 261 38.08 14.65 -28.60
C GLY A 261 37.76 13.51 -29.56
N THR A 262 36.51 13.26 -29.97
CA THR A 262 36.24 12.48 -31.21
C THR A 262 34.83 12.77 -31.76
N THR A 263 34.65 13.99 -32.25
CA THR A 263 33.41 14.53 -32.82
C THR A 263 33.31 14.24 -34.32
N ARG A 264 32.28 13.48 -34.75
CA ARG A 264 31.57 13.72 -36.03
C ARG A 264 30.31 12.87 -36.24
N GLU A 265 30.18 11.68 -35.67
CA GLU A 265 28.94 10.86 -35.79
C GLU A 265 27.97 11.06 -34.62
N THR A 266 28.47 11.27 -33.40
CA THR A 266 27.66 11.50 -32.20
C THR A 266 26.98 12.86 -32.18
N ASP A 267 27.57 13.87 -32.83
CA ASP A 267 26.99 15.21 -32.89
C ASP A 267 25.73 15.22 -33.76
N VAL A 268 25.67 14.40 -34.81
CA VAL A 268 24.52 14.39 -35.75
C VAL A 268 23.27 13.77 -35.10
N GLU A 269 23.43 12.69 -34.32
CA GLU A 269 22.30 12.07 -33.60
C GLU A 269 21.84 12.92 -32.40
N ALA A 270 22.78 13.53 -31.66
CA ALA A 270 22.43 14.43 -30.55
C ALA A 270 21.69 15.68 -31.03
N THR A 271 22.16 16.31 -32.12
CA THR A 271 21.51 17.51 -32.68
C THR A 271 20.13 17.19 -33.28
N ALA A 272 19.94 15.99 -33.85
CA ALA A 272 18.63 15.56 -34.37
C ALA A 272 17.59 15.38 -33.27
N VAL A 273 18.00 14.85 -32.11
CA VAL A 273 17.15 14.72 -30.92
C VAL A 273 16.84 16.10 -30.32
N GLU A 274 17.81 17.01 -30.25
CA GLU A 274 17.61 18.38 -29.78
C GLU A 274 16.65 19.19 -30.67
N THR A 275 16.74 19.02 -31.99
CA THR A 275 15.89 19.72 -32.96
C THR A 275 14.44 19.22 -32.95
N GLU A 276 14.22 17.92 -32.70
CA GLU A 276 12.89 17.35 -32.45
C GLU A 276 12.32 17.83 -31.11
N PHE A 277 13.18 17.97 -30.10
CA PHE A 277 12.80 18.48 -28.76
C PHE A 277 12.32 19.94 -28.83
N GLU A 278 13.03 20.84 -29.52
CA GLU A 278 12.61 22.24 -29.68
C GLU A 278 11.34 22.38 -30.54
N LYS A 279 11.19 21.57 -31.58
CA LYS A 279 9.97 21.58 -32.42
C LYS A 279 8.74 21.16 -31.64
N LEU A 280 8.84 20.20 -30.72
CA LEU A 280 7.71 19.78 -29.90
C LEU A 280 7.42 20.74 -28.73
N TYR A 281 8.44 21.42 -28.21
CA TYR A 281 8.26 22.43 -27.16
C TYR A 281 7.46 23.65 -27.64
N SER A 282 7.64 24.10 -28.90
CA SER A 282 6.85 25.21 -29.46
C SER A 282 5.42 24.83 -29.90
N TYR A 283 5.08 23.54 -29.87
CA TYR A 283 3.70 23.07 -30.10
C TYR A 283 2.90 22.91 -28.79
N LEU A 284 3.57 22.85 -27.64
CA LEU A 284 2.95 22.62 -26.33
C LEU A 284 2.97 23.86 -25.42
N PHE A 285 3.77 24.88 -25.74
CA PHE A 285 3.81 26.21 -25.10
C PHE A 285 3.86 27.33 -26.15
#